data_AF-A0A8J8BFT0-F1
#
_entry.id   AF-A0A8J8BFT0-F1
#
_cell.length_a   1.000
_cell.length_b   1.000
_cell.length_c   1.000
_cell.angle_alpha   90.00
_cell.angle_beta   90.00
_cell.angle_gamma   90.00
#
_symmetry.space_group_name_H-M   'P 1'
#
loop_
_entity.id
_entity.type
_entity.pdbx_description
1 polymer ?
#
loop_
_entity_poly.entity_id
_entity_poly.type
_entity_poly.pdbx_seq_one_letter_code
_entity_poly.pdbx_strand_id
1 'polypeptide(L)'
;MLLKALAERTGVPEGEVRLTTLAGWTPWLADTLDADHGAEAFHIFVRQDSVLLLPGEAGANAVGRWLPWVAAERSRRRTARRLCPVCAAEPERGTPLFATVPLMLSCPEHGCRLESAGDIAFASARGTPPPLRPAPGHVLALDRLTTEGISGGMVTLPRRQVHVGVWFRMLRTLLDEISISTSRVRRRSAAALDQIWLPIGWPPRAGLSVWRPYEALDATRQEAMLEAAACAAHLVRYGQITAYGTLGY
;
A
#
# COMPACT_ATOMS: atom_id res chain seq x y z
N MET A 1 -15.51 -14.88 22.51
CA MET A 1 -15.22 -13.72 21.63
C MET A 1 -13.77 -13.31 21.81
N LEU A 2 -12.92 -13.49 20.80
CA LEU A 2 -11.49 -13.15 20.89
C LEU A 2 -11.25 -11.66 21.19
N LEU A 3 -12.02 -10.75 20.59
CA LEU A 3 -11.89 -9.30 20.82
C LEU A 3 -12.21 -8.91 22.26
N LYS A 4 -13.30 -9.45 22.82
CA LYS A 4 -13.66 -9.24 24.23
C LYS A 4 -12.56 -9.73 25.18
N ALA A 5 -12.02 -10.92 24.94
CA ALA A 5 -10.92 -11.45 25.74
C ALA A 5 -9.62 -10.61 25.61
N LEU A 6 -9.36 -10.03 24.44
CA LEU A 6 -8.26 -9.09 24.24
C LEU A 6 -8.49 -7.79 25.01
N ALA A 7 -9.68 -7.19 24.91
CA ALA A 7 -10.07 -5.99 25.63
C ALA A 7 -9.96 -6.15 27.16
N GLU A 8 -10.47 -7.26 27.70
CA GLU A 8 -10.36 -7.59 29.12
C GLU A 8 -8.90 -7.73 29.57
N ARG A 9 -8.03 -8.28 28.72
CA ARG A 9 -6.62 -8.51 29.06
C ARG A 9 -5.76 -7.24 28.92
N THR A 10 -6.06 -6.37 27.96
CA THR A 10 -5.27 -5.15 27.71
C THR A 10 -5.81 -3.92 28.42
N GLY A 11 -7.05 -3.96 28.92
CA GLY A 11 -7.76 -2.79 29.44
C GLY A 11 -8.19 -1.79 28.37
N VAL A 12 -7.95 -2.09 27.08
CA VAL A 12 -8.34 -1.25 25.94
C VAL A 12 -9.80 -1.53 25.58
N PRO A 13 -10.65 -0.50 25.34
CA PRO A 13 -12.04 -0.70 24.95
C PRO A 13 -12.19 -1.62 23.74
N GLU A 14 -13.20 -2.50 23.73
CA GLU A 14 -13.39 -3.46 22.63
C GLU A 14 -13.52 -2.77 21.25
N GLY A 15 -14.13 -1.57 21.20
CA GLY A 15 -14.21 -0.77 19.98
C GLY A 15 -12.83 -0.38 19.43
N GLU A 16 -11.89 0.00 20.30
CA GLU A 16 -10.52 0.32 19.91
C GLU A 16 -9.74 -0.91 19.50
N VAL A 17 -9.91 -2.04 20.22
CA VAL A 17 -9.32 -3.33 19.80
C VAL A 17 -9.87 -3.76 18.44
N ARG A 18 -11.15 -3.50 18.14
CA ARG A 18 -11.72 -3.80 16.83
C ARG A 18 -11.02 -2.98 15.74
N LEU A 19 -10.71 -1.71 15.98
CA LEU A 19 -9.95 -0.84 15.07
C LEU A 19 -8.50 -1.30 14.85
N THR A 20 -7.98 -2.27 15.60
CA THR A 20 -6.67 -2.89 15.30
C THR A 20 -6.77 -4.10 14.37
N THR A 21 -7.96 -4.42 13.84
CA THR A 21 -8.20 -5.59 12.99
C THR A 21 -8.69 -5.21 11.61
N LEU A 22 -8.39 -5.99 10.56
CA LEU A 22 -8.90 -5.76 9.20
C LEU A 22 -10.44 -5.60 9.17
N ALA A 23 -11.17 -6.36 9.98
CA ALA A 23 -12.63 -6.28 10.08
C ALA A 23 -13.14 -4.99 10.74
N GLY A 24 -12.35 -4.35 11.59
CA GLY A 24 -12.64 -3.01 12.10
C GLY A 24 -12.44 -1.91 11.07
N TRP A 25 -11.64 -2.19 10.03
CA TRP A 25 -11.40 -1.27 8.92
C TRP A 25 -12.33 -1.50 7.73
N THR A 26 -13.28 -2.43 7.79
CA THR A 26 -14.39 -2.51 6.82
C THR A 26 -15.46 -1.47 7.20
N PRO A 27 -15.95 -0.62 6.26
CA PRO A 27 -15.79 -0.72 4.81
C PRO A 27 -14.64 0.13 4.22
N TRP A 28 -13.76 0.72 5.03
CA TRP A 28 -12.77 1.71 4.55
C TRP A 28 -11.57 1.10 3.82
N LEU A 29 -11.00 0.02 4.34
CA LEU A 29 -9.87 -0.69 3.75
C LEU A 29 -10.32 -1.73 2.72
N ALA A 30 -11.52 -2.28 2.92
CA ALA A 30 -12.18 -3.24 2.03
C ALA A 30 -13.70 -3.11 2.19
N ASP A 31 -14.45 -3.13 1.09
CA ASP A 31 -15.93 -3.10 1.14
C ASP A 31 -16.52 -4.42 1.69
N THR A 32 -15.83 -5.53 1.44
CA THR A 32 -16.17 -6.87 1.94
C THR A 32 -14.90 -7.64 2.28
N LEU A 33 -14.99 -8.58 3.23
CA LEU A 33 -13.94 -9.56 3.54
C LEU A 33 -14.22 -10.95 2.92
N ASP A 34 -15.28 -11.06 2.11
CA ASP A 34 -15.58 -12.25 1.34
C ASP A 34 -14.81 -12.24 0.00
N ALA A 35 -13.76 -13.06 -0.08
CA ALA A 35 -12.89 -13.15 -1.23
C ALA A 35 -13.55 -13.77 -2.46
N ASP A 36 -14.67 -14.48 -2.30
CA ASP A 36 -15.32 -15.22 -3.39
C ASP A 36 -16.07 -14.27 -4.34
N HIS A 37 -16.44 -13.08 -3.87
CA HIS A 37 -16.94 -11.96 -4.68
C HIS A 37 -15.81 -11.06 -5.23
N GLY A 38 -14.56 -11.55 -5.21
CA GLY A 38 -13.35 -10.76 -5.46
C GLY A 38 -13.27 -10.08 -6.83
N ALA A 39 -13.84 -10.66 -7.88
CA ALA A 39 -13.79 -10.08 -9.24
C ALA A 39 -14.58 -8.77 -9.34
N GLU A 40 -15.82 -8.77 -8.86
CA GLU A 40 -16.69 -7.59 -8.83
C GLU A 40 -16.16 -6.57 -7.82
N ALA A 41 -15.75 -7.03 -6.63
CA ALA A 41 -15.14 -6.18 -5.61
C ALA A 41 -13.88 -5.48 -6.12
N PHE A 42 -13.04 -6.16 -6.90
CA PHE A 42 -11.86 -5.56 -7.52
C PHE A 42 -12.24 -4.45 -8.49
N HIS A 43 -13.24 -4.69 -9.34
CA HIS A 43 -13.68 -3.69 -10.31
C HIS A 43 -14.21 -2.44 -9.60
N ILE A 44 -15.06 -2.59 -8.60
CA ILE A 44 -15.63 -1.48 -7.82
C ILE A 44 -14.53 -0.73 -7.06
N PHE A 45 -13.67 -1.46 -6.34
CA PHE A 45 -12.69 -0.85 -5.45
C PHE A 45 -11.50 -0.23 -6.19
N VAL A 46 -11.07 -0.81 -7.32
CA VAL A 46 -9.81 -0.44 -8.01
C VAL A 46 -10.05 0.25 -9.35
N ARG A 47 -11.11 -0.11 -10.10
CA ARG A 47 -11.29 0.28 -11.51
C ARG A 47 -12.50 1.17 -11.78
N GLN A 48 -13.40 1.35 -10.82
CA GLN A 48 -14.53 2.27 -10.95
C GLN A 48 -14.05 3.71 -11.16
N ASP A 49 -12.97 4.06 -10.47
CA ASP A 49 -12.28 5.33 -10.58
C ASP A 49 -10.90 5.18 -11.24
N SER A 50 -10.29 6.32 -11.57
CA SER A 50 -8.94 6.41 -12.12
C SER A 50 -8.16 7.51 -11.41
N VAL A 51 -6.84 7.40 -11.33
CA VAL A 51 -5.98 8.40 -10.67
C VAL A 51 -5.06 9.06 -11.69
N LEU A 52 -4.10 8.30 -12.21
CA LEU A 52 -3.09 8.74 -13.16
C LEU A 52 -3.60 8.62 -14.60
N LEU A 53 -4.16 7.46 -14.94
CA LEU A 53 -4.64 7.16 -16.29
C LEU A 53 -6.01 7.80 -16.54
N LEU A 54 -6.40 7.88 -17.80
CA LEU A 54 -7.76 8.28 -18.13
C LEU A 54 -8.78 7.21 -17.71
N PRO A 55 -10.05 7.61 -17.49
CA PRO A 55 -11.13 6.65 -17.26
C PRO A 55 -11.16 5.58 -18.36
N GLY A 56 -11.16 4.30 -17.95
CA GLY A 56 -11.19 3.14 -18.84
C GLY A 56 -9.87 2.77 -19.52
N GLU A 57 -8.82 3.61 -19.44
CA GLU A 57 -7.54 3.37 -20.13
C GLU A 57 -6.75 2.20 -19.54
N ALA A 58 -6.91 1.94 -18.23
CA ALA A 58 -6.31 0.78 -17.58
C ALA A 58 -6.88 -0.56 -18.13
N GLY A 59 -8.01 -0.53 -18.83
CA GLY A 59 -8.70 -1.68 -19.42
C GLY A 59 -9.29 -2.64 -18.38
N ALA A 60 -9.49 -3.88 -18.79
CA ALA A 60 -9.91 -4.98 -17.92
C ALA A 60 -8.79 -6.02 -17.77
N ASN A 61 -8.67 -6.58 -16.57
CA ASN A 61 -7.89 -7.78 -16.30
C ASN A 61 -8.72 -8.72 -15.42
N ALA A 62 -8.60 -10.02 -15.67
CA ALA A 62 -9.33 -11.02 -14.88
C ALA A 62 -8.71 -11.15 -13.48
N VAL A 63 -9.57 -11.10 -12.47
CA VAL A 63 -9.22 -11.31 -11.06
C VAL A 63 -10.11 -12.41 -10.52
N GLY A 64 -9.52 -13.40 -9.86
CA GLY A 64 -10.25 -14.48 -9.19
C GLY A 64 -10.64 -14.07 -7.77
N ARG A 65 -10.32 -14.92 -6.80
CA ARG A 65 -10.50 -14.60 -5.37
C ARG A 65 -9.58 -13.45 -4.98
N TRP A 66 -10.14 -12.39 -4.41
CA TRP A 66 -9.39 -11.17 -4.12
C TRP A 66 -9.96 -10.41 -2.93
N LEU A 67 -9.05 -9.82 -2.15
CA LEU A 67 -9.33 -8.86 -1.10
C LEU A 67 -8.31 -7.75 -1.20
N PRO A 68 -8.70 -6.47 -1.08
CA PRO A 68 -7.73 -5.37 -1.14
C PRO A 68 -6.75 -5.46 0.02
N TRP A 69 -5.47 -5.21 -0.27
CA TRP A 69 -4.36 -5.16 0.70
C TRP A 69 -4.03 -6.47 1.43
N VAL A 70 -4.78 -7.54 1.21
CA VAL A 70 -4.56 -8.84 1.85
C VAL A 70 -3.96 -9.80 0.83
N ALA A 71 -2.81 -10.39 1.17
CA ALA A 71 -2.12 -11.32 0.28
C ALA A 71 -3.04 -12.45 -0.21
N ALA A 72 -3.04 -12.70 -1.52
CA ALA A 72 -3.96 -13.63 -2.18
C ALA A 72 -3.73 -15.11 -1.79
N GLU A 73 -2.51 -15.50 -1.42
CA GLU A 73 -2.19 -16.86 -0.98
C GLU A 73 -2.15 -16.98 0.55
N ARG A 74 -3.23 -17.50 1.14
CA ARG A 74 -3.30 -17.83 2.59
C ARG A 74 -2.33 -18.97 2.99
N SER A 75 -1.88 -19.78 2.02
CA SER A 75 -1.05 -20.97 2.25
C SER A 75 0.44 -20.67 2.45
N ARG A 76 0.87 -19.42 2.24
CA ARG A 76 2.24 -19.00 2.50
C ARG A 76 2.21 -17.81 3.45
N ARG A 77 2.86 -17.97 4.60
CA ARG A 77 3.29 -16.90 5.51
C ARG A 77 4.16 -15.88 4.75
N ARG A 78 3.57 -15.03 3.90
CA ARG A 78 4.30 -14.19 2.92
C ARG A 78 3.70 -12.81 2.67
N THR A 79 2.72 -12.33 3.44
CA THR A 79 2.71 -10.88 3.67
C THR A 79 3.94 -10.61 4.51
N ALA A 80 5.03 -10.22 3.86
CA ALA A 80 6.28 -9.90 4.55
C ALA A 80 5.94 -8.82 5.55
N ARG A 81 5.95 -9.16 6.84
CA ARG A 81 5.80 -8.16 7.89
C ARG A 81 6.99 -7.24 7.77
N ARG A 82 6.74 -5.97 7.49
CA ARG A 82 7.80 -4.97 7.38
C ARG A 82 7.76 -4.12 8.63
N LEU A 83 8.87 -4.07 9.35
CA LEU A 83 8.98 -3.40 10.64
C LEU A 83 10.05 -2.32 10.55
N CYS A 84 9.88 -1.28 11.35
CA CYS A 84 10.95 -0.35 11.65
C CYS A 84 11.97 -1.08 12.54
N PRO A 85 13.26 -1.15 12.16
CA PRO A 85 14.30 -1.75 12.98
C PRO A 85 14.43 -1.11 14.38
N VAL A 86 14.15 0.20 14.48
CA VAL A 86 14.19 0.94 15.75
C VAL A 86 12.98 0.58 16.62
N CYS A 87 11.75 0.68 16.10
CA CYS A 87 10.55 0.26 16.83
C CYS A 87 10.60 -1.21 17.26
N ALA A 88 11.17 -2.09 16.44
CA ALA A 88 11.25 -3.52 16.72
C ALA A 88 12.20 -3.85 17.88
N ALA A 89 13.09 -2.93 18.27
CA ALA A 89 13.94 -3.08 19.44
C ALA A 89 13.19 -2.85 20.78
N GLU A 90 11.93 -2.38 20.72
CA GLU A 90 11.07 -2.13 21.90
C GLU A 90 9.95 -3.18 21.96
N PRO A 91 10.10 -4.27 22.75
CA PRO A 91 9.15 -5.40 22.73
C PRO A 91 7.72 -5.02 23.12
N GLU A 92 7.57 -4.06 24.04
CA GLU A 92 6.27 -3.60 24.56
C GLU A 92 5.42 -2.86 23.52
N ARG A 93 6.04 -2.40 22.44
CA ARG A 93 5.39 -1.58 21.42
C ARG A 93 4.42 -2.36 20.54
N GLY A 94 4.60 -3.68 20.46
CA GLY A 94 3.81 -4.55 19.60
C GLY A 94 4.04 -4.31 18.10
N THR A 95 3.27 -5.04 17.27
CA THR A 95 3.32 -4.90 15.81
C THR A 95 2.05 -4.18 15.33
N PRO A 96 2.15 -2.99 14.72
CA PRO A 96 0.97 -2.29 14.22
C PRO A 96 0.33 -3.05 13.05
N LEU A 97 -1.00 -2.90 12.88
CA LEU A 97 -1.74 -3.55 11.79
C LEU A 97 -1.14 -3.24 10.41
N PHE A 98 -0.72 -1.99 10.18
CA PHE A 98 -0.12 -1.58 8.90
C PHE A 98 1.27 -2.18 8.64
N ALA A 99 1.93 -2.77 9.64
CA ALA A 99 3.12 -3.58 9.40
C ALA A 99 2.78 -4.98 8.84
N THR A 100 1.51 -5.38 8.90
CA THR A 100 1.01 -6.68 8.42
C THR A 100 0.35 -6.61 7.05
N VAL A 101 0.20 -5.41 6.50
CA VAL A 101 -0.30 -5.16 5.14
C VAL A 101 0.68 -4.27 4.37
N PRO A 102 0.82 -4.45 3.06
CA PRO A 102 1.77 -3.69 2.25
C PRO A 102 1.19 -2.31 1.87
N LEU A 103 1.06 -1.42 2.86
CA LEU A 103 0.54 -0.05 2.68
C LEU A 103 1.63 1.02 2.70
N MET A 104 2.75 0.75 3.37
CA MET A 104 3.81 1.72 3.64
C MET A 104 5.19 1.09 3.47
N LEU A 105 6.20 1.92 3.20
CA LEU A 105 7.60 1.52 3.04
C LEU A 105 8.54 2.17 4.06
N SER A 106 8.04 3.09 4.88
CA SER A 106 8.82 3.84 5.85
C SER A 106 8.11 3.95 7.20
N CYS A 107 8.91 4.13 8.24
CA CYS A 107 8.42 4.40 9.58
C CYS A 107 8.03 5.87 9.70
N PRO A 108 6.80 6.20 10.14
CA PRO A 108 6.37 7.59 10.29
C PRO A 108 7.15 8.34 11.37
N GLU A 109 7.71 7.63 12.34
CA GLU A 109 8.42 8.22 13.47
C GLU A 109 9.93 8.35 13.21
N HIS A 110 10.55 7.28 12.69
CA HIS A 110 11.99 7.22 12.51
C HIS A 110 12.46 7.59 11.10
N GLY A 111 11.54 7.69 10.13
CA GLY A 111 11.87 8.03 8.74
C GLY A 111 12.76 7.00 8.01
N CYS A 112 13.01 5.84 8.61
CA CYS A 112 13.75 4.76 7.99
C CYS A 112 12.84 3.88 7.13
N ARG A 113 13.43 3.14 6.19
CA ARG A 113 12.74 2.06 5.49
C ARG A 113 12.24 1.01 6.48
N LEU A 114 11.09 0.44 6.19
CA LEU A 114 10.61 -0.76 6.86
C LEU A 114 11.33 -1.96 6.26
N GLU A 115 11.89 -2.80 7.13
CA GLU A 115 12.66 -3.99 6.74
C GLU A 115 11.89 -5.26 7.05
N SER A 116 12.23 -6.37 6.40
CA SER A 116 11.66 -7.68 6.69
C SER A 116 11.81 -8.03 8.18
N ALA A 117 10.69 -8.40 8.82
CA ALA A 117 10.70 -8.88 10.19
C ALA A 117 11.62 -10.10 10.37
N GLY A 118 11.75 -10.94 9.33
CA GLY A 118 12.67 -12.07 9.33
C GLY A 118 14.13 -11.62 9.36
N ASP A 119 14.49 -10.58 8.61
CA ASP A 119 15.86 -10.06 8.56
C ASP A 119 16.23 -9.36 9.88
N ILE A 120 15.29 -8.62 10.48
CA ILE A 120 15.46 -8.03 11.82
C ILE A 120 15.66 -9.13 12.86
N ALA A 121 14.83 -10.17 12.86
CA ALA A 121 14.95 -11.28 13.80
C ALA A 121 16.28 -12.03 13.62
N PHE A 122 16.70 -12.25 12.38
CA PHE A 122 17.98 -12.90 12.06
C PHE A 122 19.18 -12.06 12.50
N ALA A 123 19.14 -10.74 12.32
CA ALA A 123 20.18 -9.85 12.80
C ALA A 123 20.30 -9.87 14.33
N SER A 124 19.15 -9.77 15.03
CA SER A 124 19.08 -9.87 16.49
C SER A 124 19.64 -11.19 17.01
N ALA A 125 19.26 -12.32 16.42
CA ALA A 125 19.75 -13.65 16.79
C ALA A 125 21.28 -13.80 16.63
N ARG A 126 21.90 -13.05 15.70
CA ARG A 126 23.35 -13.04 15.49
C ARG A 126 24.09 -11.96 16.29
N GLY A 127 23.37 -11.15 17.08
CA GLY A 127 23.97 -10.02 17.79
C GLY A 127 24.52 -8.93 16.87
N THR A 128 24.03 -8.85 15.63
CA THR A 128 24.41 -7.84 14.63
C THR A 128 23.32 -6.77 14.53
N PRO A 129 23.65 -5.50 14.27
CA PRO A 129 22.63 -4.47 14.08
C PRO A 129 21.74 -4.81 12.86
N PRO A 130 20.41 -4.64 12.95
CA PRO A 130 19.52 -4.82 11.80
C PRO A 130 19.80 -3.73 10.74
N PRO A 131 19.45 -3.99 9.46
CA PRO A 131 19.59 -2.97 8.42
C PRO A 131 18.82 -1.70 8.81
N LEU A 132 19.46 -0.54 8.75
CA LEU A 132 18.83 0.75 9.04
C LEU A 132 19.12 1.72 7.89
N ARG A 133 18.18 1.76 6.94
CA ARG A 133 18.31 2.62 5.74
C ARG A 133 17.34 3.79 5.84
N PRO A 134 17.75 5.03 5.51
CA PRO A 134 16.80 6.13 5.38
C PRO A 134 15.82 5.88 4.23
N ALA A 135 14.56 6.26 4.40
CA ALA A 135 13.59 6.21 3.30
C ALA A 135 13.75 7.44 2.39
N PRO A 136 13.62 7.29 1.06
CA PRO A 136 13.61 8.42 0.13
C PRO A 136 12.49 9.42 0.45
N GLY A 137 12.71 10.69 0.13
CA GLY A 137 11.77 11.76 0.45
C GLY A 137 10.37 11.57 -0.16
N HIS A 138 10.26 11.03 -1.36
CA HIS A 138 8.96 10.75 -2.00
C HIS A 138 8.20 9.61 -1.29
N VAL A 139 8.91 8.59 -0.80
CA VAL A 139 8.34 7.51 0.02
C VAL A 139 7.83 8.06 1.35
N LEU A 140 8.66 8.85 2.04
CA LEU A 140 8.25 9.52 3.29
C LEU A 140 7.01 10.39 3.10
N ALA A 141 6.92 11.11 1.98
CA ALA A 141 5.77 11.96 1.70
C ALA A 141 4.48 11.15 1.51
N LEU A 142 4.53 10.03 0.77
CA LEU A 142 3.37 9.15 0.59
C LEU A 142 2.96 8.50 1.91
N ASP A 143 3.92 7.97 2.66
CA ASP A 143 3.67 7.27 3.92
C ASP A 143 3.16 8.20 5.03
N ARG A 144 3.53 9.49 5.00
CA ARG A 144 2.94 10.51 5.87
C ARG A 144 1.46 10.72 5.58
N LEU A 145 1.04 10.77 4.31
CA LEU A 145 -0.37 10.87 3.94
C LEU A 145 -1.15 9.63 4.42
N THR A 146 -0.57 8.44 4.23
CA THR A 146 -1.15 7.19 4.74
C THR A 146 -1.26 7.20 6.27
N THR A 147 -0.24 7.70 6.97
CA THR A 147 -0.26 7.80 8.44
C THR A 147 -1.29 8.81 8.92
N GLU A 148 -1.39 9.98 8.29
CA GLU A 148 -2.41 11.00 8.57
C GLU A 148 -3.81 10.38 8.48
N GLY A 149 -4.09 9.65 7.41
CA GLY A 149 -5.36 8.97 7.20
C GLY A 149 -5.65 7.89 8.25
N ILE A 150 -4.65 7.08 8.60
CA ILE A 150 -4.81 6.03 9.61
C ILE A 150 -5.07 6.62 10.99
N SER A 151 -4.34 7.68 11.36
CA SER A 151 -4.45 8.28 12.70
C SER A 151 -5.64 9.22 12.85
N GLY A 152 -6.02 9.94 11.79
CA GLY A 152 -7.04 11.00 11.84
C GLY A 152 -8.29 10.75 11.00
N GLY A 153 -8.36 9.66 10.23
CA GLY A 153 -9.50 9.33 9.35
C GLY A 153 -9.58 10.16 8.07
N MET A 154 -8.74 11.18 7.91
CA MET A 154 -8.71 12.10 6.77
C MET A 154 -7.27 12.27 6.26
N VAL A 155 -7.12 12.52 4.96
CA VAL A 155 -5.84 12.77 4.28
C VAL A 155 -5.89 14.12 3.58
N THR A 156 -4.89 14.96 3.82
CA THR A 156 -4.80 16.30 3.24
C THR A 156 -3.96 16.27 1.96
N LEU A 157 -4.63 16.24 0.81
CA LEU A 157 -4.01 16.34 -0.50
C LEU A 157 -3.86 17.82 -0.92
N PRO A 158 -2.96 18.16 -1.87
CA PRO A 158 -2.70 19.55 -2.23
C PRO A 158 -3.93 20.39 -2.62
N ARG A 159 -5.00 19.78 -3.15
CA ARG A 159 -6.20 20.49 -3.63
C ARG A 159 -7.48 20.15 -2.87
N ARG A 160 -7.46 19.11 -2.02
CA ARG A 160 -8.64 18.62 -1.30
C ARG A 160 -8.27 17.78 -0.10
N GLN A 161 -9.20 17.68 0.85
CA GLN A 161 -9.15 16.66 1.88
C GLN A 161 -10.01 15.48 1.47
N VAL A 162 -9.57 14.26 1.74
CA VAL A 162 -10.32 13.04 1.44
C VAL A 162 -10.39 12.13 2.67
N HIS A 163 -11.47 11.38 2.80
CA HIS A 163 -11.59 10.34 3.82
C HIS A 163 -10.55 9.23 3.59
N VAL A 164 -10.03 8.61 4.66
CA VAL A 164 -9.00 7.56 4.59
C VAL A 164 -9.39 6.40 3.66
N GLY A 165 -10.67 6.02 3.63
CA GLY A 165 -11.16 4.99 2.70
C GLY A 165 -11.03 5.39 1.22
N VAL A 166 -11.21 6.68 0.89
CA VAL A 166 -10.96 7.20 -0.46
C VAL A 166 -9.47 7.20 -0.76
N TRP A 167 -8.63 7.57 0.20
CA TRP A 167 -7.17 7.49 0.06
C TRP A 167 -6.70 6.07 -0.26
N PHE A 168 -7.21 5.05 0.45
CA PHE A 168 -6.88 3.66 0.16
C PHE A 168 -7.33 3.25 -1.24
N ARG A 169 -8.55 3.60 -1.67
CA ARG A 169 -8.97 3.33 -3.05
C ARG A 169 -8.05 4.01 -4.07
N MET A 170 -7.71 5.29 -3.87
CA MET A 170 -6.78 6.02 -4.74
C MET A 170 -5.41 5.35 -4.81
N LEU A 171 -4.80 5.00 -3.68
CA LEU A 171 -3.50 4.34 -3.66
C LEU A 171 -3.57 2.99 -4.36
N ARG A 172 -4.64 2.22 -4.16
CA ARG A 172 -4.81 0.92 -4.82
C ARG A 172 -5.03 1.06 -6.32
N THR A 173 -5.84 2.01 -6.77
CA THR A 173 -6.03 2.36 -8.18
C THR A 173 -4.70 2.76 -8.81
N LEU A 174 -3.93 3.64 -8.16
CA LEU A 174 -2.61 4.05 -8.66
C LEU A 174 -1.65 2.86 -8.81
N LEU A 175 -1.58 1.97 -7.82
CA LEU A 175 -0.76 0.74 -7.87
C LEU A 175 -1.16 -0.17 -9.04
N ASP A 176 -2.45 -0.22 -9.36
CA ASP A 176 -2.93 -0.96 -10.52
C ASP A 176 -2.56 -0.28 -11.84
N GLU A 177 -2.76 1.03 -11.95
CA GLU A 177 -2.49 1.83 -13.15
C GLU A 177 -1.00 1.84 -13.53
N ILE A 178 -0.09 1.95 -12.57
CA ILE A 178 1.36 1.89 -12.82
C ILE A 178 1.83 0.50 -13.25
N SER A 179 1.02 -0.53 -13.03
CA SER A 179 1.28 -1.91 -13.44
C SER A 179 0.80 -2.22 -14.86
N ILE A 180 0.14 -1.28 -15.55
CA ILE A 180 -0.35 -1.44 -16.91
C ILE A 180 0.81 -1.33 -17.91
N SER A 181 0.76 -2.14 -18.98
CA SER A 181 1.74 -2.07 -20.06
C SER A 181 1.64 -0.74 -20.80
N THR A 182 2.78 -0.08 -21.04
CA THR A 182 2.84 1.15 -21.84
C THR A 182 2.28 0.96 -23.25
N SER A 183 2.36 -0.25 -23.81
CA SER A 183 1.75 -0.62 -25.08
C SER A 183 0.21 -0.67 -25.08
N ARG A 184 -0.43 -0.69 -23.90
CA ARG A 184 -1.89 -0.77 -23.72
C ARG A 184 -2.53 0.59 -23.40
N VAL A 185 -1.74 1.64 -23.21
CA VAL A 185 -2.20 2.98 -22.86
C VAL A 185 -1.85 3.98 -23.95
N ARG A 186 -2.47 5.15 -23.92
CA ARG A 186 -2.18 6.25 -24.83
C ARG A 186 -0.76 6.75 -24.63
N ARG A 187 -0.19 7.33 -25.68
CA ARG A 187 1.20 7.84 -25.71
C ARG A 187 1.55 8.75 -24.52
N ARG A 188 0.65 9.65 -24.12
CA ARG A 188 0.88 10.55 -22.97
C ARG A 188 0.98 9.81 -21.65
N SER A 189 0.12 8.80 -21.46
CA SER A 189 0.08 7.98 -20.27
C SER A 189 1.30 7.07 -20.21
N ALA A 190 1.72 6.50 -21.35
CA ALA A 190 2.97 5.76 -21.46
C ALA A 190 4.18 6.63 -21.05
N ALA A 191 4.26 7.88 -21.55
CA ALA A 191 5.33 8.80 -21.18
C ALA A 191 5.35 9.14 -19.67
N ALA A 192 4.18 9.26 -19.03
CA ALA A 192 4.09 9.46 -17.60
C ALA A 192 4.55 8.21 -16.82
N LEU A 193 4.17 7.01 -17.26
CA LEU A 193 4.64 5.75 -16.67
C LEU A 193 6.15 5.61 -16.78
N ASP A 194 6.74 5.91 -17.94
CA ASP A 194 8.20 5.87 -18.12
C ASP A 194 8.92 6.84 -17.17
N GLN A 195 8.38 8.05 -16.97
CA GLN A 195 8.93 9.02 -16.03
C GLN A 195 8.85 8.57 -14.57
N ILE A 196 7.84 7.78 -14.20
CA ILE A 196 7.68 7.21 -12.85
C ILE A 196 8.73 6.12 -12.58
N TRP A 197 8.95 5.22 -13.55
CA TRP A 197 9.85 4.08 -13.37
C TRP A 197 11.33 4.45 -13.50
N LEU A 198 11.66 5.49 -14.29
CA LEU A 198 13.04 5.92 -14.54
C LEU A 198 13.86 6.23 -13.26
N PRO A 199 13.41 7.08 -12.31
CA PRO A 199 14.23 7.47 -11.17
C PRO A 199 14.41 6.39 -10.10
N ILE A 200 13.51 5.40 -10.06
CA ILE A 200 13.53 4.34 -9.03
C ILE A 200 14.43 3.15 -9.41
N GLY A 201 14.95 3.11 -10.65
CA GLY A 201 15.91 2.10 -11.11
C GLY A 201 15.34 0.70 -11.30
N TRP A 202 14.03 0.50 -11.10
CA TRP A 202 13.35 -0.75 -11.37
C TRP A 202 12.88 -0.82 -12.83
N PRO A 203 12.87 -2.02 -13.45
CA PRO A 203 12.21 -2.20 -14.74
C PRO A 203 10.73 -1.78 -14.64
N PRO A 204 10.14 -1.25 -15.72
CA PRO A 204 8.73 -0.90 -15.76
C PRO A 204 7.84 -2.03 -15.23
N ARG A 205 6.79 -1.66 -14.50
CA ARG A 205 5.83 -2.59 -13.88
C ARG A 205 6.51 -3.55 -12.90
N ALA A 206 7.60 -3.13 -12.24
CA ALA A 206 8.44 -3.98 -11.39
C ALA A 206 8.91 -5.28 -12.09
N GLY A 207 9.11 -5.24 -13.40
CA GLY A 207 9.52 -6.40 -14.20
C GLY A 207 8.44 -7.47 -14.43
N LEU A 208 7.15 -7.12 -14.31
CA LEU A 208 6.06 -8.04 -14.62
C LEU A 208 5.94 -8.33 -16.12
N SER A 209 6.07 -9.59 -16.50
CA SER A 209 5.70 -10.06 -17.84
C SER A 209 4.18 -10.20 -17.99
N VAL A 210 3.53 -10.78 -16.98
CA VAL A 210 2.07 -10.97 -16.90
C VAL A 210 1.51 -10.11 -15.78
N TRP A 211 0.42 -9.40 -16.07
CA TRP A 211 -0.27 -8.60 -15.06
C TRP A 211 -0.82 -9.48 -13.94
N ARG A 212 -0.70 -9.01 -12.70
CA ARG A 212 -1.28 -9.62 -11.50
C ARG A 212 -1.74 -8.49 -10.57
N PRO A 213 -2.78 -8.72 -9.76
CA PRO A 213 -3.14 -7.75 -8.72
C PRO A 213 -1.96 -7.61 -7.73
N TYR A 214 -1.83 -6.41 -7.16
CA TYR A 214 -0.77 -6.05 -6.20
C TYR A 214 -0.65 -7.06 -5.05
N GLU A 215 -1.78 -7.58 -4.59
CA GLU A 215 -1.92 -8.55 -3.52
C GLU A 215 -1.39 -9.96 -3.87
N ALA A 216 -1.19 -10.24 -5.15
CA ALA A 216 -0.60 -11.49 -5.65
C ALA A 216 0.90 -11.36 -6.00
N LEU A 217 1.50 -10.20 -5.74
CA LEU A 217 2.92 -9.95 -5.95
C LEU A 217 3.74 -10.41 -4.73
N ASP A 218 5.00 -10.79 -4.96
CA ASP A 218 5.97 -11.00 -3.88
C ASP A 218 6.38 -9.66 -3.22
N ALA A 219 7.02 -9.76 -2.06
CA ALA A 219 7.38 -8.59 -1.25
C ALA A 219 8.27 -7.59 -2.00
N THR A 220 9.25 -8.06 -2.77
CA THR A 220 10.16 -7.19 -3.53
C THR A 220 9.39 -6.40 -4.60
N ARG A 221 8.50 -7.06 -5.34
CA ARG A 221 7.65 -6.38 -6.33
C ARG A 221 6.64 -5.44 -5.68
N GLN A 222 6.10 -5.80 -4.51
CA GLN A 222 5.22 -4.92 -3.74
C GLN A 222 5.94 -3.64 -3.29
N GLU A 223 7.22 -3.73 -2.92
CA GLU A 223 8.07 -2.58 -2.60
C GLU A 223 8.30 -1.69 -3.81
N ALA A 224 8.73 -2.27 -4.93
CA ALA A 224 8.97 -1.54 -6.16
C ALA A 224 7.71 -0.80 -6.65
N MET A 225 6.54 -1.44 -6.57
CA MET A 225 5.27 -0.82 -6.94
C MET A 225 4.86 0.32 -5.99
N LEU A 226 5.03 0.18 -4.67
CA LEU A 226 4.75 1.27 -3.73
C LEU A 226 5.72 2.44 -3.90
N GLU A 227 6.99 2.16 -4.19
CA GLU A 227 7.98 3.20 -4.48
C GLU A 227 7.64 3.93 -5.78
N ALA A 228 7.22 3.20 -6.82
CA ALA A 228 6.69 3.79 -8.04
C ALA A 228 5.43 4.65 -7.79
N ALA A 229 4.50 4.19 -6.95
CA ALA A 229 3.32 4.97 -6.56
C ALA A 229 3.72 6.26 -5.80
N ALA A 230 4.70 6.18 -4.89
CA ALA A 230 5.23 7.33 -4.18
C ALA A 230 5.92 8.32 -5.13
N CYS A 231 6.68 7.81 -6.11
CA CYS A 231 7.27 8.62 -7.17
C CYS A 231 6.18 9.30 -8.02
N ALA A 232 5.14 8.58 -8.44
CA ALA A 232 4.01 9.14 -9.19
C ALA A 232 3.33 10.28 -8.42
N ALA A 233 3.01 10.07 -7.14
CA ALA A 233 2.42 11.10 -6.30
C ALA A 233 3.33 12.35 -6.17
N HIS A 234 4.65 12.15 -6.07
CA HIS A 234 5.64 13.23 -6.06
C HIS A 234 5.64 14.01 -7.38
N LEU A 235 5.75 13.32 -8.53
CA LEU A 235 5.77 13.96 -9.85
C LEU A 235 4.47 14.73 -10.12
N VAL A 236 3.31 14.20 -9.71
CA VAL A 236 2.01 14.89 -9.81
C VAL A 236 1.99 16.14 -8.93
N ARG A 237 2.46 16.04 -7.68
CA ARG A 237 2.48 17.16 -6.73
C ARG A 237 3.31 18.35 -7.24
N TYR A 238 4.42 18.07 -7.92
CA TYR A 238 5.30 19.09 -8.49
C TYR A 238 4.99 19.43 -9.96
N GLY A 239 3.88 18.91 -10.51
CA GLY A 239 3.42 19.24 -11.86
C GLY A 239 4.31 18.71 -13.00
N GLN A 240 5.16 17.72 -12.72
CA GLN A 240 6.02 17.08 -13.71
C GLN A 240 5.24 16.10 -14.59
N ILE A 241 4.20 15.47 -14.02
CA ILE A 241 3.21 14.69 -14.76
C ILE A 241 1.80 15.12 -14.34
N THR A 242 0.83 14.90 -15.23
CA THR A 242 -0.58 15.19 -14.96
C THR A 242 -1.32 13.90 -14.62
N ALA A 243 -2.07 13.92 -13.52
CA ALA A 243 -3.00 12.87 -13.16
C ALA A 243 -4.35 13.12 -13.88
N TYR A 244 -4.66 12.31 -14.90
CA TYR A 244 -5.82 12.52 -15.77
C TYR A 244 -7.10 11.79 -15.30
N GLY A 245 -7.01 11.04 -14.22
CA GLY A 245 -8.11 10.22 -13.73
C GLY A 245 -9.17 11.01 -12.97
N THR A 246 -10.31 10.36 -12.71
CA THR A 246 -11.44 10.92 -11.96
C THR A 246 -11.09 11.34 -10.54
N LEU A 247 -10.02 10.79 -9.96
CA LEU A 247 -9.51 11.12 -8.63
C LEU A 247 -8.13 11.84 -8.69
N GLY A 248 -7.67 12.22 -9.88
CA GLY A 248 -6.35 12.83 -10.10
C GLY A 248 -6.22 14.31 -9.67
N TYR A 249 -7.34 14.99 -9.40
CA TYR A 249 -7.37 16.39 -8.97
C TYR A 249 -7.41 16.56 -7.45
#